data_AF-A0AAW0JDI1-F1
#
_entry.id   AF-A0AAW0JDI1-F1
#
_cell.length_a   1.000
_cell.length_b   1.000
_cell.length_c   1.000
_cell.angle_alpha   90.00
_cell.angle_beta   90.00
_cell.angle_gamma   90.00
#
_symmetry.space_group_name_H-M   'P 1'
#
loop_
_entity.id
_entity.type
_entity.pdbx_description
1 polymer ?
#
loop_
_entity_poly.entity_id
_entity_poly.type
_entity_poly.pdbx_seq_one_letter_code
_entity_poly.pdbx_strand_id
1 'polypeptide(L)'
;MEHRIVGPGPYRATKLWNETVELFRARMPLRKHRCRFKSYEHCFTAVEAVDWLHELLRNSQNFGPEVTRKQTVQLLKKFLKNHVIEDIKGKWGQEDFEDNRQLYSSFLQAKNTKAKLSWKLKKIEYVKAG
;
A
#
# COMPACT_ATOMS: atom_id res chain seq x y z
N MET A 1 -17.50 -10.40 -4.28
CA MET A 1 -16.48 -10.92 -3.35
C MET A 1 -16.73 -10.26 -2.02
N GLU A 2 -17.15 -11.04 -1.02
CA GLU A 2 -17.56 -10.52 0.29
C GLU A 2 -16.33 -10.03 1.08
N HIS A 3 -16.24 -8.72 1.29
CA HIS A 3 -15.30 -8.13 2.25
C HIS A 3 -15.83 -8.42 3.65
N ARG A 4 -15.08 -9.17 4.46
CA ARG A 4 -15.48 -9.44 5.85
C ARG A 4 -15.59 -8.11 6.59
N ILE A 5 -16.75 -7.87 7.20
CA ILE A 5 -16.95 -6.72 8.07
C ILE A 5 -15.99 -6.90 9.25
N VAL A 6 -15.03 -5.98 9.41
CA VAL A 6 -14.15 -6.02 10.57
C VAL A 6 -14.99 -5.65 11.78
N GLY A 7 -15.40 -6.67 12.53
CA GLY A 7 -16.28 -6.54 13.69
C GLY A 7 -15.76 -5.53 14.71
N PRO A 8 -16.65 -4.89 15.48
CA PRO A 8 -16.27 -3.94 16.51
C PRO A 8 -15.42 -4.64 17.57
N GLY A 9 -14.24 -4.09 17.84
CA GLY A 9 -13.30 -4.62 18.81
C GLY A 9 -12.03 -3.76 18.84
N PRO A 10 -11.21 -3.88 19.90
CA PRO A 10 -9.93 -3.18 19.96
C PRO A 10 -9.08 -3.53 18.72
N TYR A 11 -8.28 -2.57 18.24
CA TYR A 11 -7.44 -2.69 17.05
C TYR A 11 -8.16 -2.83 15.69
N ARG A 12 -9.45 -2.49 15.60
CA ARG A 12 -10.21 -2.47 14.32
C ARG A 12 -9.48 -1.70 13.22
N ALA A 13 -8.95 -0.51 13.53
CA ALA A 13 -8.17 0.29 12.59
C ALA A 13 -6.93 -0.43 12.07
N THR A 14 -6.21 -1.15 12.95
CA THR A 14 -5.03 -1.94 12.60
C THR A 14 -5.39 -3.14 11.74
N LYS A 15 -6.52 -3.81 12.01
CA LYS A 15 -7.03 -4.90 11.16
C LYS A 15 -7.37 -4.41 9.75
N LEU A 16 -8.08 -3.28 9.64
CA LEU A 16 -8.40 -2.66 8.35
C LEU A 16 -7.14 -2.29 7.57
N TRP A 17 -6.14 -1.72 8.24
CA TRP A 17 -4.85 -1.43 7.63
C TRP A 17 -4.17 -2.70 7.10
N ASN A 18 -4.11 -3.76 7.91
CA ASN A 18 -3.48 -5.02 7.51
C ASN A 18 -4.18 -5.63 6.29
N GLU A 19 -5.51 -5.69 6.29
CA GLU A 19 -6.30 -6.21 5.17
C GLU A 19 -6.08 -5.36 3.91
N THR A 20 -6.09 -4.03 4.04
CA THR A 20 -5.85 -3.13 2.91
C THR A 20 -4.44 -3.33 2.33
N VAL A 21 -3.42 -3.45 3.20
CA VAL A 21 -2.04 -3.71 2.77
C VAL A 21 -1.90 -5.09 2.13
N GLU A 22 -2.55 -6.12 2.66
CA GLU A 22 -2.54 -7.47 2.09
C GLU A 22 -3.22 -7.52 0.71
N LEU A 23 -4.38 -6.87 0.57
CA LEU A 23 -5.08 -6.76 -0.70
C LEU A 23 -4.27 -5.96 -1.71
N PHE A 24 -3.70 -4.83 -1.29
CA PHE A 24 -2.79 -4.05 -2.13
C PHE A 24 -1.62 -4.91 -2.61
N ARG A 25 -1.01 -5.71 -1.74
CA ARG A 25 0.10 -6.60 -2.12
C ARG A 25 -0.33 -7.73 -3.06
N ALA A 26 -1.51 -8.30 -2.85
CA ALA A 26 -1.97 -9.48 -3.60
C ALA A 26 -2.66 -9.16 -4.91
N ARG A 27 -3.32 -8.00 -5.01
CA ARG A 27 -4.26 -7.67 -6.09
C ARG A 27 -3.91 -6.43 -6.88
N MET A 28 -2.94 -5.64 -6.45
CA MET A 28 -2.49 -4.48 -7.22
C MET A 28 -1.88 -4.97 -8.54
N PRO A 29 -2.44 -4.56 -9.71
CA PRO A 29 -1.90 -4.95 -11.00
C PRO A 29 -0.57 -4.23 -11.21
N LEU A 30 0.53 -4.96 -11.08
CA LEU A 30 1.84 -4.43 -11.37
C LEU A 30 2.04 -4.44 -12.89
N ARG A 31 2.12 -3.25 -13.50
CA ARG A 31 2.25 -3.11 -14.95
C ARG A 31 3.72 -2.97 -15.35
N LYS A 32 4.02 -3.26 -16.61
CA LYS A 32 5.32 -2.95 -17.20
C LYS A 32 5.29 -1.52 -17.71
N HIS A 33 6.05 -0.64 -17.06
CA HIS A 33 6.14 0.76 -17.46
C HIS A 33 7.46 1.01 -18.17
N ARG A 34 7.40 1.56 -19.39
CA ARG A 34 8.58 1.97 -20.16
C ARG A 34 8.81 3.47 -19.93
N CYS A 35 9.93 3.82 -19.31
CA CYS A 35 10.31 5.21 -19.08
C CYS A 35 11.74 5.46 -19.58
N ARG A 36 11.92 6.47 -20.45
CA ARG A 36 13.22 6.94 -20.97
C ARG A 36 14.22 5.80 -21.23
N PHE A 37 13.84 4.84 -22.08
CA PHE A 37 14.66 3.69 -22.53
C PHE A 37 14.85 2.52 -21.54
N LYS A 38 14.37 2.59 -20.29
CA LYS A 38 14.35 1.44 -19.38
C LYS A 38 12.94 0.91 -19.22
N SER A 39 12.80 -0.41 -19.29
CA SER A 39 11.57 -1.11 -18.95
C SER A 39 11.62 -1.48 -17.47
N TYR A 40 10.72 -0.92 -16.68
CA TYR A 40 10.56 -1.29 -15.29
C TYR A 40 9.41 -2.29 -15.21
N GLU A 41 9.76 -3.51 -14.81
CA GLU A 41 8.80 -4.58 -14.56
C GLU A 41 8.33 -4.48 -13.11
N HIS A 42 7.07 -4.85 -12.86
CA HIS A 42 6.47 -4.82 -11.53
C HIS A 42 6.27 -3.41 -10.92
N CYS A 43 6.02 -2.39 -11.74
CA CYS A 43 5.92 -0.99 -11.31
C CYS A 43 4.55 -0.38 -11.65
N PHE A 44 4.16 0.65 -10.91
CA PHE A 44 2.92 1.38 -11.10
C PHE A 44 3.14 2.88 -10.96
N THR A 45 2.33 3.68 -11.63
CA THR A 45 2.32 5.12 -11.40
C THR A 45 1.60 5.47 -10.10
N ALA A 46 1.93 6.60 -9.49
CA ALA A 46 1.22 7.09 -8.31
C ALA A 46 -0.29 7.23 -8.59
N VAL A 47 -0.65 7.75 -9.76
CA VAL A 47 -2.04 7.84 -10.26
C VAL A 47 -2.73 6.47 -10.25
N GLU A 48 -2.13 5.45 -10.86
CA GLU A 48 -2.72 4.11 -10.89
C GLU A 48 -2.85 3.49 -9.49
N ALA A 49 -1.90 3.75 -8.59
CA ALA A 49 -2.01 3.32 -7.20
C ALA A 49 -3.16 3.98 -6.47
N VAL A 50 -3.34 5.28 -6.69
CA VAL A 50 -4.43 6.05 -6.11
C VAL A 50 -5.76 5.53 -6.65
N ASP A 51 -5.92 5.39 -7.96
CA ASP A 51 -7.17 4.89 -8.57
C ASP A 51 -7.52 3.48 -8.08
N TRP A 52 -6.54 2.57 -8.05
CA TRP A 52 -6.75 1.20 -7.59
C TRP A 52 -7.14 1.13 -6.11
N LEU A 53 -6.41 1.85 -5.25
CA LEU A 53 -6.70 1.86 -3.82
C LEU A 53 -8.02 2.58 -3.52
N HIS A 54 -8.34 3.63 -4.27
CA HIS A 54 -9.58 4.37 -4.11
C HIS A 54 -10.78 3.48 -4.44
N GLU A 55 -10.71 2.71 -5.53
CA GLU A 55 -11.73 1.73 -5.88
C GLU A 55 -11.85 0.62 -4.82
N LEU A 56 -10.71 0.11 -4.31
CA LEU A 56 -10.70 -0.89 -3.24
C LEU A 56 -11.39 -0.36 -1.97
N LEU A 57 -11.08 0.85 -1.55
CA LEU A 57 -11.66 1.47 -0.35
C LEU A 57 -13.16 1.72 -0.53
N ARG A 58 -13.60 2.18 -1.72
CA ARG A 58 -15.03 2.40 -2.02
C ARG A 58 -15.83 1.09 -2.03
N ASN A 59 -15.23 0.02 -2.53
CA ASN A 59 -15.85 -1.31 -2.56
C ASN A 59 -15.80 -2.02 -1.20
N SER A 60 -14.98 -1.54 -0.27
CA SER A 60 -14.94 -2.07 1.09
C SER A 60 -16.09 -1.51 1.91
N GLN A 61 -16.92 -2.42 2.40
CA GLN A 61 -18.09 -2.09 3.24
C GLN A 61 -17.72 -1.41 4.58
N ASN A 62 -16.42 -1.40 4.92
CA ASN A 62 -15.89 -0.75 6.12
C ASN A 62 -15.66 0.76 5.94
N PHE A 63 -15.46 1.25 4.71
CA PHE A 63 -15.21 2.67 4.42
C PHE A 63 -16.38 3.31 3.66
N GLY A 64 -16.92 2.59 2.67
CA GLY A 64 -18.03 3.07 1.84
C GLY A 64 -17.62 4.08 0.75
N PRO A 65 -18.60 4.57 -0.03
CA PRO A 65 -18.35 5.42 -1.20
C PRO A 65 -17.87 6.84 -0.86
N GLU A 66 -17.91 7.24 0.41
CA GLU A 66 -17.51 8.56 0.92
C GLU A 66 -16.01 8.81 0.88
N VAL A 67 -15.20 7.78 0.64
CA VAL A 67 -13.75 7.92 0.55
C VAL A 67 -13.39 8.81 -0.62
N THR A 68 -12.61 9.85 -0.34
CA THR A 68 -12.09 10.78 -1.34
C THR A 68 -10.73 10.34 -1.86
N ARG A 69 -10.39 10.77 -3.07
CA ARG A 69 -9.06 10.57 -3.66
C ARG A 69 -7.95 11.14 -2.77
N LYS A 70 -8.21 12.29 -2.12
CA LYS A 70 -7.27 12.93 -1.16
C LYS A 70 -6.99 12.05 0.07
N GLN A 71 -8.01 11.41 0.64
CA GLN A 71 -7.81 10.47 1.76
C GLN A 71 -7.02 9.24 1.32
N THR A 72 -7.26 8.76 0.09
CA THR A 72 -6.49 7.67 -0.51
C THR A 72 -5.01 8.03 -0.65
N VAL A 73 -4.71 9.25 -1.11
CA VAL A 73 -3.33 9.78 -1.16
C VAL A 73 -2.71 9.84 0.23
N GLN A 74 -3.44 10.32 1.25
CA GLN A 74 -2.95 10.30 2.63
C GLN A 74 -2.66 8.88 3.15
N LEU A 75 -3.45 7.89 2.74
CA LEU A 75 -3.20 6.50 3.08
C LEU A 75 -1.94 5.98 2.38
N LEU A 76 -1.74 6.33 1.11
CA LEU A 76 -0.53 5.97 0.36
C LEU A 76 0.74 6.65 0.90
N LYS A 77 0.64 7.87 1.43
CA LYS A 77 1.74 8.50 2.20
C LYS A 77 2.18 7.63 3.38
N LYS A 78 1.20 7.07 4.12
CA LYS A 78 1.50 6.11 5.19
C LYS A 78 2.08 4.81 4.65
N PHE A 79 1.68 4.36 3.46
CA PHE A 79 2.24 3.16 2.83
C PHE A 79 3.73 3.38 2.50
N LEU A 80 4.10 4.55 1.99
CA LEU A 80 5.48 4.93 1.70
C LEU A 80 6.32 5.03 2.98
N LYS A 81 5.76 5.63 4.05
CA LYS A 81 6.41 5.70 5.37
C LYS A 81 6.68 4.32 5.97
N ASN A 82 5.72 3.40 5.86
CA ASN A 82 5.81 2.05 6.42
C ASN A 82 6.48 1.02 5.47
N HIS A 83 7.10 1.48 4.37
CA HIS A 83 7.69 0.63 3.33
C HIS A 83 6.77 -0.45 2.76
N VAL A 84 5.49 -0.13 2.62
CA VAL A 84 4.59 -0.96 1.82
C VAL A 84 4.88 -0.75 0.33
N ILE A 85 5.25 0.48 -0.04
CA ILE A 85 5.66 0.90 -1.39
C ILE A 85 7.00 1.62 -1.33
N GLU A 86 7.74 1.61 -2.43
CA GLU A 86 9.01 2.32 -2.60
C GLU A 86 9.02 3.08 -3.92
N ASP A 87 9.71 4.22 -3.96
CA ASP A 87 10.01 4.91 -5.23
C ASP A 87 10.93 4.02 -6.07
N ILE A 88 10.83 4.08 -7.40
CA ILE A 88 11.74 3.35 -8.32
C ILE A 88 13.22 3.68 -8.10
N LYS A 89 13.51 4.82 -7.45
CA LYS A 89 14.85 5.25 -7.01
C LYS A 89 15.29 4.63 -5.67
N GLY A 90 14.48 3.76 -5.06
CA GLY A 90 14.73 3.14 -3.76
C GLY A 90 14.46 4.05 -2.56
N LYS A 91 13.70 5.14 -2.74
CA LYS A 91 13.34 6.05 -1.66
C LYS A 91 12.07 5.57 -0.96
N TRP A 92 12.11 5.51 0.37
CA TRP A 92 10.99 5.16 1.25
C TRP A 92 11.15 5.90 2.58
N GLY A 93 10.13 5.87 3.45
CA GLY A 93 10.20 6.44 4.80
C GLY A 93 9.82 7.92 4.90
N GLN A 94 9.53 8.55 3.77
CA GLN A 94 8.99 9.91 3.68
C GLN A 94 7.48 9.86 3.42
N GLU A 95 6.76 10.92 3.81
CA GLU A 95 5.31 11.08 3.57
C GLU A 95 5.01 12.01 2.38
N ASP A 96 5.97 12.16 1.47
CA ASP A 96 5.91 13.02 0.29
C ASP A 96 5.29 12.33 -0.93
N PHE A 97 4.42 11.35 -0.71
CA PHE A 97 3.68 10.71 -1.80
C PHE A 97 2.66 11.68 -2.41
N GLU A 98 2.67 11.81 -3.73
CA GLU A 98 1.77 12.69 -4.48
C GLU A 98 1.07 11.92 -5.61
N ASP A 99 -0.14 12.36 -5.95
CA ASP A 99 -0.92 11.83 -7.08
C ASP A 99 -0.38 12.36 -8.41
N ASN A 100 0.77 11.83 -8.84
CA ASN A 100 1.49 12.25 -10.03
C ASN A 100 1.93 11.02 -10.86
N ARG A 101 2.63 11.27 -11.97
CA ARG A 101 3.13 10.20 -12.85
C ARG A 101 4.46 9.60 -12.38
N GLN A 102 4.85 9.78 -11.12
CA GLN A 102 6.04 9.13 -10.58
C GLN A 102 5.82 7.62 -10.50
N LEU A 103 6.89 6.87 -10.73
CA LEU A 103 6.88 5.42 -10.72
C LEU A 103 7.27 4.90 -9.34
N TYR A 104 6.42 4.02 -8.83
CA TYR A 104 6.62 3.31 -7.57
C TYR A 104 6.66 1.80 -7.84
N SER A 105 7.35 1.10 -6.96
CA SER A 105 7.48 -0.36 -6.95
C SER A 105 6.88 -0.92 -5.67
N SER A 106 6.34 -2.12 -5.75
CA SER A 106 5.95 -2.88 -4.56
C SER A 106 7.18 -3.57 -3.98
N PHE A 107 7.55 -3.19 -2.76
CA PHE A 107 8.75 -3.65 -2.04
C PHE A 107 8.85 -5.19 -1.88
N LEU A 108 7.75 -5.93 -2.04
CA LEU A 108 7.76 -7.40 -1.88
C LEU A 108 8.07 -8.20 -3.14
N GLN A 109 8.03 -7.61 -4.34
CA GLN A 109 8.48 -8.31 -5.55
C GLN A 109 9.93 -7.96 -5.92
N ALA A 110 10.41 -6.80 -5.49
CA ALA A 110 11.79 -6.37 -5.65
C ALA A 110 12.67 -6.87 -4.48
N LYS A 111 13.01 -8.16 -4.51
CA LYS A 111 14.13 -8.79 -3.77
C LYS A 111 14.00 -8.95 -2.23
N ASN A 112 14.06 -10.22 -1.83
CA ASN A 112 14.87 -10.76 -0.71
C ASN A 112 14.25 -10.86 0.71
N THR A 113 14.43 -12.05 1.29
CA THR A 113 13.88 -12.64 2.53
C THR A 113 14.17 -11.88 3.84
N LYS A 114 15.15 -10.98 3.88
CA LYS A 114 15.48 -10.20 5.09
C LYS A 114 14.38 -9.23 5.52
N ALA A 115 13.65 -8.64 4.58
CA ALA A 115 12.64 -7.65 4.92
C ALA A 115 11.31 -8.29 5.37
N LYS A 116 11.02 -9.53 4.91
CA LYS A 116 9.91 -10.35 5.41
C LYS A 116 10.09 -10.68 6.90
N LEU A 117 11.34 -10.90 7.34
CA LEU A 117 11.71 -11.07 8.76
C LEU A 117 11.62 -9.75 9.52
N SER A 118 12.08 -8.63 8.95
CA SER A 118 11.98 -7.30 9.57
C SER A 118 10.52 -6.87 9.79
N TRP A 119 9.62 -7.12 8.81
CA TRP A 119 8.18 -6.87 8.95
C TRP A 119 7.53 -7.78 10.00
N LYS A 120 7.93 -9.06 10.08
CA LYS A 120 7.48 -9.97 11.15
C LYS A 120 7.93 -9.51 12.54
N LEU A 121 9.18 -9.07 12.68
CA LEU A 121 9.77 -8.62 13.95
C LEU A 121 9.17 -7.28 14.41
N LYS A 122 9.04 -6.29 13.52
CA LYS A 122 8.37 -5.02 13.85
C LYS A 122 6.89 -5.22 14.19
N LYS A 123 6.20 -6.17 13.55
CA LYS A 123 4.82 -6.55 13.90
C LYS A 123 4.71 -7.14 15.31
N ILE A 124 5.73 -7.87 15.78
CA ILE A 124 5.78 -8.43 17.14
C ILE A 124 6.07 -7.33 18.18
N GLU A 125 7.00 -6.40 17.89
CA GLU A 125 7.27 -5.26 18.78
C GLU A 125 6.06 -4.33 18.95
N TYR A 126 5.37 -4.00 17.85
CA TYR A 126 4.20 -3.10 17.90
C TYR A 126 3.01 -3.70 18.65
N VAL A 127 2.90 -5.03 18.71
CA VAL A 127 1.86 -5.75 19.46
C VAL A 127 2.24 -5.91 20.94
N LYS A 128 3.54 -5.82 21.30
CA LYS A 128 4.02 -5.88 22.69
C LYS A 128 4.08 -4.53 23.39
N ALA A 129 3.99 -3.43 22.63
CA ALA A 129 4.11 -2.06 23.14
C ALA A 129 2.76 -1.38 23.45
N GLY A 130 1.65 -2.10 23.38
CA GLY A 130 0.31 -1.65 23.81
C GLY A 130 -0.37 -2.73 24.63
#